data_AF-A0A0L7MSU1-F1
#
_entry.id   AF-A0A0L7MSU1-F1
#
_cell.length_a   1.000
_cell.length_b   1.000
_cell.length_c   1.000
_cell.angle_alpha   90.00
_cell.angle_beta   90.00
_cell.angle_gamma   90.00
#
_symmetry.space_group_name_H-M   'P 1'
#
loop_
_entity.id
_entity.type
_entity.pdbx_description
1 polymer ?
#
loop_
_entity_poly.entity_id
_entity_poly.type
_entity_poly.pdbx_seq_one_letter_code
_entity_poly.pdbx_strand_id
1 'polypeptide(L)'
;MFLPRLQTLLTASLLTLGLAGCMVPQWQKPGMPQAEVEKGMGKPTLVVPLPDGGQRLVYSQQPAGQQVYHMDFDAQHKLVRVEQVLNTAHFFALRNGVDTRDDVYRVFGPPAIVERVYSFKGDIWTYRFLDNTFARRAHVHIDPQGVVQKVMFTDESMYLREPHR
;
A
#
# COMPACT_ATOMS: atom_id res chain seq x y z
N MET A 1 -46.02 56.66 0.15
CA MET A 1 -45.22 57.59 -0.67
C MET A 1 -43.76 57.16 -0.53
N PHE A 2 -43.20 56.63 -1.62
CA PHE A 2 -41.78 56.41 -1.98
C PHE A 2 -40.82 55.59 -1.08
N LEU A 3 -40.37 54.45 -1.64
CA LEU A 3 -39.08 53.80 -1.39
C LEU A 3 -37.97 54.51 -2.19
N PRO A 4 -36.72 54.53 -1.68
CA PRO A 4 -35.54 54.21 -2.51
C PRO A 4 -34.65 53.15 -1.80
N ARG A 5 -34.17 52.08 -2.46
CA ARG A 5 -32.94 51.97 -3.30
C ARG A 5 -31.66 52.25 -2.49
N LEU A 6 -30.54 51.51 -2.54
CA LEU A 6 -30.03 50.39 -3.35
C LEU A 6 -28.60 50.10 -2.81
N GLN A 7 -28.17 48.82 -2.82
CA GLN A 7 -26.75 48.35 -2.93
C GLN A 7 -25.67 48.67 -1.87
N THR A 8 -25.27 47.60 -1.16
CA THR A 8 -23.85 47.21 -0.95
C THR A 8 -23.81 45.67 -0.91
N LEU A 9 -23.79 44.96 -2.04
CA LEU A 9 -22.61 44.49 -2.79
C LEU A 9 -21.57 43.69 -1.98
N LEU A 10 -21.47 42.41 -2.34
CA LEU A 10 -20.29 41.51 -2.34
C LEU A 10 -19.68 41.19 -0.96
N THR A 11 -19.63 39.93 -0.49
CA THR A 11 -18.95 38.82 -1.17
C THR A 11 -19.43 37.51 -0.53
N ALA A 12 -20.35 36.79 -1.17
CA ALA A 12 -20.63 35.41 -0.81
C ALA A 12 -19.51 34.56 -1.43
N SER A 13 -18.41 34.38 -0.70
CA SER A 13 -17.36 33.44 -1.08
C SER A 13 -17.97 32.04 -1.11
N LEU A 14 -18.31 31.57 -2.31
CA LEU A 14 -18.56 30.16 -2.59
C LEU A 14 -17.29 29.40 -2.19
N LEU A 15 -17.26 28.88 -0.96
CA LEU A 15 -16.46 27.71 -0.64
C LEU A 15 -17.13 26.51 -1.32
N THR A 16 -16.96 26.40 -2.63
CA THR A 16 -17.08 25.11 -3.31
C THR A 16 -15.88 24.28 -2.87
N LEU A 17 -15.96 23.71 -1.67
CA LEU A 17 -15.20 22.53 -1.30
C LEU A 17 -15.63 21.46 -2.31
N GLY A 18 -14.85 21.32 -3.37
CA GLY A 18 -14.94 20.16 -4.24
C GLY A 18 -14.76 18.93 -3.34
N LEU A 19 -15.78 18.09 -3.28
CA LEU A 19 -15.65 16.75 -2.73
C LEU A 19 -14.65 16.00 -3.62
N ALA A 20 -13.35 16.20 -3.39
CA ALA A 20 -12.35 15.23 -3.79
C ALA A 20 -12.64 14.00 -2.93
N GLY A 21 -13.54 13.14 -3.42
CA GLY A 21 -13.79 11.86 -2.79
C GLY A 21 -12.46 11.14 -2.66
N CYS A 22 -12.09 10.76 -1.44
CA CYS A 22 -10.88 9.98 -1.20
C CYS A 22 -10.91 8.77 -2.13
N MET A 23 -9.96 8.69 -3.06
CA MET A 23 -9.97 7.63 -4.05
C MET A 23 -9.53 6.33 -3.37
N VAL A 24 -10.45 5.38 -3.24
CA VAL A 24 -10.21 4.08 -2.59
C VAL A 24 -9.57 3.14 -3.61
N PRO A 25 -8.40 2.54 -3.35
CA PRO A 25 -7.67 1.72 -4.34
C PRO A 25 -8.53 0.64 -4.99
N GLN A 26 -9.28 -0.12 -4.19
CA GLN A 26 -10.07 -1.27 -4.64
C GLN A 26 -11.29 -0.92 -5.54
N TRP A 27 -11.61 0.36 -5.69
CA TRP A 27 -12.75 0.82 -6.50
C TRP A 27 -12.34 1.34 -7.88
N GLN A 28 -11.04 1.34 -8.20
CA GLN A 28 -10.58 1.81 -9.50
C GLN A 28 -10.93 0.79 -10.58
N LYS A 29 -11.41 1.30 -11.71
CA LYS A 29 -11.97 0.48 -12.79
C LYS A 29 -10.96 0.29 -13.92
N PRO A 30 -10.95 -0.86 -14.59
CA PRO A 30 -10.17 -1.04 -15.80
C PRO A 30 -10.42 0.07 -16.83
N GLY A 31 -9.38 0.48 -17.54
CA GLY A 31 -9.39 1.58 -18.50
C GLY A 31 -9.10 2.97 -17.90
N MET A 32 -9.06 3.10 -16.56
CA MET A 32 -8.70 4.38 -15.93
C MET A 32 -7.26 4.77 -16.30
N PRO A 33 -7.01 6.03 -16.72
CA PRO A 33 -5.66 6.49 -17.00
C PRO A 33 -4.80 6.51 -15.73
N GLN A 34 -3.55 6.08 -15.84
CA GLN A 34 -2.62 6.12 -14.72
C GLN A 34 -2.46 7.52 -14.11
N ALA A 35 -2.39 8.56 -14.93
CA ALA A 35 -2.28 9.94 -14.46
C ALA A 35 -3.47 10.37 -13.60
N GLU A 36 -4.67 9.81 -13.84
CA GLU A 36 -5.85 10.06 -13.01
C GLU A 36 -5.74 9.32 -11.67
N VAL A 37 -5.23 8.08 -11.69
CA VAL A 37 -4.92 7.31 -10.47
C VAL A 37 -3.93 8.06 -9.59
N GLU A 38 -2.81 8.51 -10.15
CA GLU A 38 -1.78 9.24 -9.41
C GLU A 38 -2.27 10.62 -8.94
N LYS A 39 -3.12 11.29 -9.71
CA LYS A 39 -3.75 12.56 -9.30
C LYS A 39 -4.66 12.37 -8.07
N GLY A 40 -5.42 11.29 -8.02
CA GLY A 40 -6.37 11.03 -6.93
C GLY A 40 -5.76 10.34 -5.71
N MET A 41 -4.78 9.46 -5.89
CA MET A 41 -4.15 8.67 -4.82
C MET A 41 -2.77 9.19 -4.41
N GLY A 42 -2.21 10.13 -5.17
CA GLY A 42 -0.85 10.60 -4.99
C GLY A 42 0.20 9.64 -5.54
N LYS A 43 1.47 9.92 -5.20
CA LYS A 43 2.61 9.15 -5.65
C LYS A 43 2.55 7.71 -5.10
N PRO A 44 2.75 6.69 -5.95
CA PRO A 44 2.85 5.31 -5.49
C PRO A 44 4.10 5.10 -4.62
N THR A 45 4.05 4.09 -3.75
CA THR A 45 5.22 3.66 -2.98
C THR A 45 6.32 3.17 -3.90
N LEU A 46 5.97 2.34 -4.89
CA LEU A 46 6.89 1.83 -5.90
C LEU A 46 6.24 1.82 -7.29
N VAL A 47 7.11 1.89 -8.29
CA VAL A 47 6.77 1.62 -9.69
C VAL A 47 7.60 0.42 -10.12
N VAL A 48 6.95 -0.65 -10.56
CA VAL A 48 7.61 -1.89 -10.97
C VAL A 48 7.27 -2.14 -12.44
N PRO A 49 8.27 -2.25 -13.35
CA PRO A 49 8.00 -2.58 -14.74
C PRO A 49 7.44 -4.01 -14.85
N LEU A 50 6.47 -4.21 -15.73
CA LEU A 50 5.89 -5.52 -16.01
C LEU A 50 6.48 -6.11 -17.31
N PRO A 51 6.58 -7.45 -17.44
CA PRO A 51 7.19 -8.11 -18.60
C PRO A 51 6.50 -7.81 -19.94
N ASP A 52 5.22 -7.44 -19.92
CA ASP A 52 4.39 -7.12 -21.09
C ASP A 52 4.56 -5.66 -21.56
N GLY A 53 5.52 -4.92 -20.99
CA GLY A 53 5.74 -3.50 -21.29
C GLY A 53 4.83 -2.55 -20.51
N GLY A 54 3.96 -3.09 -19.65
CA GLY A 54 3.18 -2.33 -18.69
C GLY A 54 3.98 -1.94 -17.46
N GLN A 55 3.28 -1.38 -16.47
CA GLN A 55 3.86 -1.10 -15.16
C GLN A 55 2.86 -1.33 -14.04
N ARG A 56 3.39 -1.71 -12.89
CA ARG A 56 2.68 -1.89 -11.64
C ARG A 56 2.99 -0.73 -10.71
N LEU A 57 1.95 -0.02 -10.31
CA LEU A 57 2.03 0.88 -9.17
C LEU A 57 1.74 0.10 -7.89
N VAL A 58 2.66 0.18 -6.93
CA VAL A 58 2.50 -0.41 -5.59
C VAL A 58 2.13 0.70 -4.62
N TYR A 59 0.96 0.60 -4.02
CA TYR A 59 0.50 1.49 -2.95
C TYR A 59 0.50 0.73 -1.63
N SER A 60 1.56 0.91 -0.84
CA SER A 60 1.67 0.34 0.50
C SER A 60 1.13 1.32 1.54
N GLN A 61 0.31 0.81 2.47
CA GLN A 61 -0.14 1.57 3.63
C GLN A 61 0.74 1.32 4.87
N GLN A 62 1.77 0.48 4.78
CA GLN A 62 2.72 0.27 5.88
C GLN A 62 3.45 1.58 6.23
N PRO A 63 3.86 1.78 7.50
CA PRO A 63 3.66 0.90 8.66
C PRO A 63 2.28 1.04 9.33
N ALA A 64 1.48 2.04 8.95
CA ALA A 64 0.28 2.46 9.68
C ALA A 64 -0.98 1.65 9.31
N GLY A 65 -1.09 1.20 8.07
CA GLY A 65 -2.20 0.41 7.55
C GLY A 65 -1.82 -1.04 7.26
N GLN A 66 -2.81 -1.84 6.88
CA GLN A 66 -2.73 -3.31 6.79
C GLN A 66 -2.93 -3.84 5.37
N GLN A 67 -2.70 -2.98 4.37
CA GLN A 67 -2.94 -3.29 2.97
C GLN A 67 -1.81 -2.80 2.08
N VAL A 68 -1.53 -3.57 1.03
CA VAL A 68 -0.72 -3.17 -0.12
C VAL A 68 -1.53 -3.47 -1.35
N TYR A 69 -1.66 -2.49 -2.24
CA TYR A 69 -2.37 -2.66 -3.51
C TYR A 69 -1.38 -2.64 -4.67
N HIS A 70 -1.51 -3.62 -5.55
CA HIS A 70 -0.95 -3.60 -6.89
C HIS A 70 -1.99 -3.04 -7.85
N MET A 71 -1.60 -2.04 -8.61
CA MET A 71 -2.40 -1.49 -9.71
C MET A 71 -1.59 -1.64 -10.99
N ASP A 72 -1.98 -2.60 -11.81
CA ASP A 72 -1.28 -2.96 -13.04
C ASP A 72 -1.85 -2.15 -14.18
N PHE A 73 -0.97 -1.52 -14.95
CA PHE A 73 -1.28 -0.73 -16.13
C PHE A 73 -0.64 -1.37 -17.35
N ASP A 74 -1.36 -1.37 -18.47
CA ASP A 74 -0.82 -1.79 -19.76
C ASP A 74 0.19 -0.79 -20.34
N ALA A 75 0.79 -1.13 -21.48
CA ALA A 75 1.72 -0.27 -22.21
C ALA A 75 1.09 1.04 -22.74
N GLN A 76 -0.24 1.18 -22.68
CA GLN A 76 -0.98 2.40 -23.01
C GLN A 76 -1.36 3.21 -21.76
N HIS A 77 -0.79 2.86 -20.60
CA HIS A 77 -1.04 3.49 -19.31
C HIS A 77 -2.51 3.43 -18.86
N LYS A 78 -3.21 2.35 -19.22
CA LYS A 78 -4.58 2.09 -18.78
C LYS A 78 -4.58 1.01 -17.70
N LEU A 79 -5.32 1.26 -16.63
CA LEU A 79 -5.47 0.31 -15.54
C LEU A 79 -6.09 -0.99 -16.07
N VAL A 80 -5.48 -2.13 -15.80
CA VAL A 80 -6.01 -3.45 -16.18
C VAL A 80 -6.38 -4.29 -14.97
N ARG A 81 -5.69 -4.12 -13.84
CA ARG A 81 -5.93 -4.94 -12.64
C ARG A 81 -5.64 -4.16 -11.36
N VAL A 82 -6.49 -4.36 -10.36
CA VAL A 82 -6.24 -3.92 -8.98
C VAL A 82 -6.28 -5.16 -8.08
N GLU A 83 -5.26 -5.33 -7.26
CA GLU A 83 -5.14 -6.49 -6.37
C GLU A 83 -4.61 -6.05 -5.00
N GLN A 84 -5.26 -6.49 -3.92
CA GLN A 84 -4.67 -6.40 -2.58
C GLN A 84 -3.75 -7.60 -2.40
N VAL A 85 -2.46 -7.35 -2.14
CA VAL A 85 -1.44 -8.40 -2.09
C VAL A 85 -0.90 -8.66 -0.69
N LEU A 86 -1.14 -7.79 0.28
CA LEU A 86 -0.65 -8.00 1.65
C LEU A 86 -1.53 -9.01 2.39
N ASN A 87 -1.38 -10.28 2.04
CA ASN A 87 -2.14 -11.41 2.58
C ASN A 87 -1.30 -12.70 2.60
N THR A 88 -1.80 -13.69 3.32
CA THR A 88 -1.10 -14.96 3.58
C THR A 88 -0.75 -15.72 2.31
N ALA A 89 -1.62 -15.70 1.28
CA ALA A 89 -1.37 -16.41 0.03
C ALA A 89 -0.14 -15.87 -0.70
N HIS A 90 0.03 -14.54 -0.75
CA HIS A 90 1.20 -13.92 -1.37
C HIS A 90 2.47 -14.15 -0.56
N PHE A 91 2.39 -14.18 0.77
CA PHE A 91 3.54 -14.54 1.60
C PHE A 91 3.96 -16.01 1.40
N PHE A 92 3.01 -16.93 1.26
CA PHE A 92 3.32 -18.34 0.95
C PHE A 92 3.85 -18.57 -0.47
N ALA A 93 3.59 -17.64 -1.39
CA ALA A 93 4.15 -17.70 -2.74
C ALA A 93 5.66 -17.37 -2.78
N LEU A 94 6.22 -16.79 -1.72
CA LEU A 94 7.65 -16.55 -1.62
C LEU A 94 8.42 -17.87 -1.60
N ARG A 95 9.43 -17.97 -2.45
CA ARG A 95 10.28 -19.15 -2.61
C ARG A 95 11.52 -19.01 -1.71
N ASN A 96 11.52 -19.74 -0.61
CA ASN A 96 12.69 -19.80 0.28
C ASN A 96 13.93 -20.29 -0.48
N GLY A 97 15.07 -19.65 -0.23
CA GLY A 97 16.35 -19.92 -0.89
C GLY A 97 16.47 -19.38 -2.31
N VAL A 98 15.43 -18.72 -2.84
CA VAL A 98 15.40 -18.22 -4.22
C VAL A 98 15.04 -16.73 -4.27
N ASP A 99 13.91 -16.36 -3.68
CA ASP A 99 13.46 -14.97 -3.73
C ASP A 99 14.36 -14.10 -2.85
N THR A 100 14.60 -12.88 -3.33
CA THR A 100 15.50 -11.92 -2.72
C THR A 100 14.74 -10.86 -1.93
N ARG A 101 15.48 -10.06 -1.15
CA ARG A 101 14.98 -8.82 -0.54
C ARG A 101 14.25 -7.95 -1.56
N ASP A 102 14.78 -7.83 -2.78
CA ASP A 102 14.20 -7.00 -3.82
C ASP A 102 12.91 -7.61 -4.38
N ASP A 103 12.80 -8.94 -4.45
CA ASP A 103 11.54 -9.62 -4.81
C ASP A 103 10.44 -9.33 -3.79
N VAL A 104 10.76 -9.46 -2.50
CA VAL A 104 9.83 -9.13 -1.39
C VAL A 104 9.44 -7.66 -1.46
N TYR A 105 10.40 -6.76 -1.67
CA TYR A 105 10.16 -5.32 -1.76
C TYR A 105 9.28 -4.96 -2.96
N ARG A 106 9.49 -5.57 -4.13
CA ARG A 106 8.64 -5.35 -5.32
C ARG A 106 7.20 -5.79 -5.11
N VAL A 107 6.95 -6.81 -4.28
CA VAL A 107 5.59 -7.26 -3.97
C VAL A 107 4.96 -6.41 -2.87
N PHE A 108 5.62 -6.26 -1.71
CA PHE A 108 4.96 -5.70 -0.53
C PHE A 108 5.35 -4.25 -0.21
N GLY A 109 6.36 -3.71 -0.89
CA GLY A 109 6.97 -2.44 -0.50
C GLY A 109 7.75 -2.54 0.82
N PRO A 110 8.00 -1.40 1.49
CA PRO A 110 8.72 -1.40 2.76
C PRO A 110 7.94 -2.15 3.85
N PRO A 111 8.64 -2.88 4.73
CA PRO A 111 8.01 -3.51 5.89
C PRO A 111 7.59 -2.48 6.93
N ALA A 112 6.71 -2.85 7.85
CA ALA A 112 6.41 -2.01 9.01
C ALA A 112 7.61 -1.91 9.95
N ILE A 113 8.35 -3.00 10.12
CA ILE A 113 9.50 -3.09 11.04
C ILE A 113 10.61 -3.90 10.39
N VAL A 114 11.86 -3.49 10.60
CA VAL A 114 13.05 -4.30 10.33
C VAL A 114 13.65 -4.71 11.67
N GLU A 115 13.61 -6.00 11.98
CA GLU A 115 14.07 -6.58 13.24
C GLU A 115 15.37 -7.36 13.06
N ARG A 116 16.07 -7.58 14.18
CA ARG A 116 17.27 -8.44 14.29
C ARG A 116 17.18 -9.21 15.60
N VAL A 117 17.51 -10.49 15.57
CA VAL A 117 17.50 -11.37 16.76
C VAL A 117 18.78 -12.20 16.82
N TYR A 118 19.17 -12.66 18.00
CA TYR A 118 20.38 -13.46 18.16
C TYR A 118 20.31 -14.82 17.45
N SER A 119 19.13 -15.44 17.41
CA SER A 119 18.91 -16.78 16.83
C SER A 119 18.89 -16.81 15.29
N PHE A 120 18.99 -15.66 14.63
CA PHE A 120 19.01 -15.57 13.17
C PHE A 120 19.97 -14.48 12.70
N LYS A 121 20.95 -14.85 11.89
CA LYS A 121 21.88 -13.90 11.29
C LYS A 121 21.25 -13.32 10.01
N GLY A 122 20.69 -12.12 10.10
CA GLY A 122 20.05 -11.44 8.97
C GLY A 122 19.04 -10.40 9.41
N ASP A 123 18.34 -9.79 8.44
CA ASP A 123 17.21 -8.92 8.68
C ASP A 123 15.93 -9.75 8.80
N ILE A 124 15.00 -9.32 9.64
CA ILE A 124 13.63 -9.83 9.64
C ILE A 124 12.72 -8.68 9.24
N TRP A 125 12.10 -8.79 8.08
CA TRP A 125 11.13 -7.83 7.59
C TRP A 125 9.75 -8.22 8.06
N THR A 126 9.16 -7.37 8.90
CA THR A 126 7.88 -7.64 9.54
C THR A 126 6.79 -6.75 8.93
N TYR A 127 5.77 -7.39 8.38
CA TYR A 127 4.59 -6.74 7.79
C TYR A 127 3.38 -6.96 8.67
N ARG A 128 2.55 -5.92 8.84
CA ARG A 128 1.29 -5.98 9.60
C ARG A 128 0.11 -6.08 8.65
N PHE A 129 -0.74 -7.08 8.79
CA PHE A 129 -1.86 -7.29 7.87
C PHE A 129 -3.08 -7.92 8.54
N LEU A 130 -4.21 -7.90 7.85
CA LEU A 130 -5.39 -8.66 8.23
C LEU A 130 -5.49 -9.90 7.36
N ASP A 131 -5.71 -11.06 7.97
CA ASP A 131 -6.11 -12.26 7.24
C ASP A 131 -7.37 -12.85 7.87
N ASN A 132 -8.44 -12.83 7.06
CA ASN A 132 -9.81 -13.14 7.46
C ASN A 132 -10.22 -12.45 8.76
N THR A 133 -9.99 -11.13 8.83
CA THR A 133 -10.23 -10.22 9.96
C THR A 133 -9.32 -10.36 11.18
N PHE A 134 -8.44 -11.34 11.23
CA PHE A 134 -7.45 -11.47 12.29
C PHE A 134 -6.20 -10.64 11.98
N ALA A 135 -5.83 -9.76 12.93
CA ALA A 135 -4.58 -9.01 12.87
C ALA A 135 -3.39 -9.97 13.05
N ARG A 136 -2.52 -9.98 12.05
CA ARG A 136 -1.35 -10.85 12.00
C ARG A 136 -0.11 -10.08 11.56
N ARG A 137 1.04 -10.64 11.91
CA ARG A 137 2.34 -10.22 11.41
C ARG A 137 2.94 -11.33 10.57
N ALA A 138 3.49 -10.97 9.42
CA ALA A 138 4.34 -11.84 8.62
C ALA A 138 5.79 -11.41 8.80
N HIS A 139 6.66 -12.33 9.18
CA HIS A 139 8.07 -12.12 9.43
C HIS A 139 8.86 -12.83 8.34
N VAL A 140 9.41 -12.06 7.40
CA VAL A 140 10.24 -12.56 6.30
C VAL A 140 11.70 -12.48 6.74
N HIS A 141 12.31 -13.63 6.97
CA HIS A 141 13.71 -13.74 7.38
C HIS A 141 14.61 -13.71 6.15
N ILE A 142 15.46 -12.69 6.06
CA ILE A 142 16.36 -12.43 4.94
C ILE A 142 17.80 -12.52 5.46
N ASP A 143 18.59 -13.42 4.87
CA ASP A 143 20.00 -13.61 5.27
C ASP A 143 20.89 -12.42 4.86
N PRO A 144 22.19 -12.40 5.25
CA PRO A 144 23.09 -11.32 4.88
C PRO A 144 23.37 -11.22 3.37
N GLN A 145 23.13 -12.29 2.60
CA GLN A 145 23.22 -12.31 1.15
C GLN A 145 21.98 -11.70 0.48
N GLY A 146 20.94 -11.40 1.26
CA GLY A 146 19.70 -10.80 0.76
C GLY A 146 18.69 -11.84 0.27
N VAL A 147 18.82 -13.11 0.65
CA VAL A 147 17.93 -14.19 0.21
C VAL A 147 16.91 -14.51 1.31
N VAL A 148 15.66 -14.70 0.92
CA VAL A 148 14.57 -15.12 1.81
C VAL A 148 14.83 -16.56 2.26
N GLN A 149 14.96 -16.77 3.56
CA GLN A 149 15.23 -18.10 4.12
C GLN A 149 13.96 -18.75 4.69
N LYS A 150 13.05 -17.95 5.25
CA LYS A 150 11.77 -18.43 5.77
C LYS A 150 10.78 -17.28 5.96
N VAL A 151 9.50 -17.64 5.96
CA VAL A 151 8.40 -16.76 6.37
C VAL A 151 7.72 -17.38 7.59
N MET A 152 7.52 -16.59 8.63
CA MET A 152 6.83 -16.97 9.86
C MET A 152 5.63 -16.05 10.08
N PHE A 153 4.56 -16.55 10.68
CA PHE A 153 3.40 -15.74 11.06
C PHE A 153 3.24 -15.71 12.57
N THR A 154 2.86 -14.55 13.10
CA THR A 154 2.44 -14.41 14.50
C THR A 154 1.10 -13.69 14.56
N ASP A 155 0.26 -14.09 15.51
CA ASP A 155 -0.96 -13.36 15.79
C ASP A 155 -0.62 -12.11 16.60
N GLU A 156 -1.19 -10.97 16.21
CA GLU A 156 -1.12 -9.76 17.01
C GLU A 156 -2.17 -9.89 18.12
N SER A 157 -1.78 -10.51 19.24
CA SER A 157 -2.71 -10.68 20.35
C SER A 157 -3.11 -9.31 20.89
N MET A 158 -4.42 -9.04 21.00
CA MET A 158 -4.91 -7.76 21.54
C MET A 158 -4.49 -7.53 23.01
N TYR A 159 -4.04 -8.59 23.69
CA TYR A 159 -3.68 -8.57 25.11
C TYR A 159 -2.19 -8.24 25.35
N LEU A 160 -1.32 -8.46 24.36
CA LEU A 160 0.08 -8.02 24.40
C LEU A 160 0.17 -6.61 23.84
N ARG A 161 -0.36 -5.63 24.58
CA ARG A 161 0.10 -4.24 24.39
C ARG A 161 1.59 -4.20 24.71
N GLU A 162 2.41 -4.03 23.67
CA GLU A 162 3.84 -3.76 23.84
C GLU A 162 3.99 -2.58 24.80
N PRO A 163 4.76 -2.69 25.89
CA PRO A 163 4.99 -1.56 26.77
C PRO A 163 5.64 -0.45 25.94
N HIS A 164 4.99 0.72 25.90
CA HIS A 164 5.55 1.91 25.27
C HIS A 164 6.94 2.15 25.87
N ARG A 165 7.99 2.03 25.05
CA ARG A 165 9.35 2.45 25.40
C ARG A 165 9.50 3.94 25.18
#